data_AF-A0A9P5N871-F1
#
_entry.id   AF-A0A9P5N871-F1
#
_cell.length_a   1.000
_cell.length_b   1.000
_cell.length_c   1.000
_cell.angle_alpha   90.00
_cell.angle_beta   90.00
_cell.angle_gamma   90.00
#
_symmetry.space_group_name_H-M   'P 1'
#
loop_
_entity.id
_entity.type
_entity.pdbx_description
1 polymer ?
#
loop_
_entity_poly.entity_id
_entity_poly.type
_entity_poly.pdbx_seq_one_letter_code
_entity_poly.pdbx_strand_id
1 'polypeptide(L)'
;AGIWSSNTNFETGNFVPRGERAPSTYAFHSQSDVGFKCDVSHTLDTSIDESLWDCVQICERYIKNFKDFNRSGRERSRWQDGSDRRSYTISSKLFVRKSTKVAKPDFTPHEWLTRGVQAQKRMEYVINPERPLYYDLVDNSLVKLDNAEPPYYRRGDIVWFVFKLTFFVARENWSSEIVPLEFVRV
;
A
#
# COMPACT_ATOMS: atom_id res chain seq x y z
N ALA A 1 -9.35 8.37 11.24
CA ALA A 1 -8.45 7.38 11.84
C ALA A 1 -8.88 6.00 11.37
N GLY A 2 -8.06 4.97 11.55
CA GLY A 2 -8.44 3.58 11.32
C GLY A 2 -7.89 2.70 12.44
N ILE A 3 -8.43 1.48 12.57
CA ILE A 3 -7.93 0.49 13.53
C ILE A 3 -6.97 -0.43 12.79
N TRP A 4 -5.73 -0.54 13.23
CA TRP A 4 -4.74 -1.41 12.60
C TRP A 4 -5.12 -2.89 12.79
N SER A 5 -5.12 -3.67 11.72
CA SER A 5 -5.39 -5.11 11.78
C SER A 5 -4.11 -5.92 11.57
N SER A 6 -3.44 -5.71 10.44
CA SER A 6 -2.24 -6.45 10.05
C SER A 6 -1.48 -5.76 8.94
N ASN A 7 -0.24 -6.19 8.71
CA ASN A 7 0.56 -5.76 7.57
C ASN A 7 1.56 -6.84 7.15
N THR A 8 2.05 -6.74 5.92
CA THR A 8 3.29 -7.41 5.50
C THR A 8 4.50 -6.65 6.04
N ASN A 9 5.69 -7.25 5.96
CA ASN A 9 6.93 -6.57 6.34
C ASN A 9 7.06 -5.19 5.66
N PHE A 10 7.39 -4.12 6.39
CA PHE A 10 7.43 -2.76 5.84
C PHE A 10 8.56 -2.53 4.83
N GLU A 11 9.63 -3.33 4.88
CA GLU A 11 10.80 -3.21 4.03
C GLU A 11 10.71 -4.11 2.79
N THR A 12 10.20 -5.34 2.95
CA THR A 12 10.18 -6.35 1.87
C THR A 12 8.79 -6.67 1.36
N GLY A 13 7.74 -6.22 2.04
CA GLY A 13 6.34 -6.51 1.69
C GLY A 13 6.10 -7.99 1.45
N ASN A 14 5.44 -8.31 0.35
CA ASN A 14 5.25 -9.68 -0.13
C ASN A 14 6.39 -10.19 -1.05
N PHE A 15 7.46 -9.43 -1.27
CA PHE A 15 8.55 -9.85 -2.17
C PHE A 15 9.53 -10.79 -1.47
N VAL A 16 9.80 -11.92 -2.09
CA VAL A 16 10.72 -12.96 -1.58
C VAL A 16 11.59 -13.45 -2.74
N PRO A 17 12.89 -13.09 -2.80
CA PRO A 17 13.78 -13.55 -3.86
C PRO A 17 13.82 -15.08 -3.97
N ARG A 18 14.05 -15.59 -5.19
CA ARG A 18 14.20 -17.04 -5.41
C ARG A 18 15.34 -17.60 -4.55
N GLY A 19 15.07 -18.70 -3.87
CA GLY A 19 16.00 -19.36 -2.94
C GLY A 19 15.85 -18.91 -1.48
N GLU A 20 15.13 -17.83 -1.21
CA GLU A 20 14.80 -17.41 0.15
C GLU A 20 13.52 -18.08 0.64
N ARG A 21 13.39 -18.22 1.97
CA ARG A 21 12.18 -18.75 2.60
C ARG A 21 11.21 -17.61 2.88
N ALA A 22 10.01 -17.68 2.29
CA ALA A 22 8.94 -16.73 2.61
C ALA A 22 8.58 -16.81 4.11
N PRO A 23 8.41 -15.68 4.79
CA PRO A 23 7.86 -15.66 6.14
C PRO A 23 6.50 -16.34 6.18
N SER A 24 6.24 -17.10 7.25
CA SER A 24 5.03 -17.92 7.40
C SER A 24 3.73 -17.11 7.32
N THR A 25 3.79 -15.83 7.69
CA THR A 25 2.65 -14.91 7.74
C THR A 25 2.07 -14.54 6.38
N TYR A 26 2.82 -14.69 5.28
CA TYR A 26 2.36 -14.32 3.92
C TYR A 26 2.87 -15.24 2.80
N ALA A 27 3.23 -16.48 3.13
CA ALA A 27 3.79 -17.44 2.17
C ALA A 27 2.92 -17.68 0.91
N PHE A 28 1.58 -17.61 1.04
CA PHE A 28 0.67 -17.83 -0.10
C PHE A 28 0.53 -16.63 -1.05
N HIS A 29 0.93 -15.44 -0.62
CA HIS A 29 0.85 -14.21 -1.41
C HIS A 29 2.22 -13.68 -1.85
N SER A 30 3.29 -14.44 -1.59
CA SER A 30 4.65 -14.03 -1.90
C SER A 30 4.87 -13.90 -3.41
N GLN A 31 5.63 -12.88 -3.82
CA GLN A 31 6.08 -12.67 -5.19
C GLN A 31 7.58 -12.91 -5.28
N SER A 32 8.01 -13.75 -6.22
CA SER A 32 9.44 -14.02 -6.45
C SER A 32 10.06 -13.22 -7.58
N ASP A 33 9.23 -12.63 -8.44
CA ASP A 33 9.66 -11.83 -9.58
C ASP A 33 9.32 -10.36 -9.33
N VAL A 34 10.27 -9.48 -9.65
CA VAL A 34 10.10 -8.03 -9.54
C VAL A 34 8.95 -7.56 -10.43
N GLY A 35 8.04 -6.76 -9.88
CA GLY A 35 6.97 -6.13 -10.65
C GLY A 35 5.91 -5.43 -9.82
N PHE A 36 4.85 -4.96 -10.48
CA PHE A 36 3.76 -4.19 -9.87
C PHE A 36 2.92 -4.96 -8.81
N LYS A 37 3.06 -6.28 -8.75
CA LYS A 37 2.42 -7.14 -7.74
C LYS A 37 3.19 -7.19 -6.41
N CYS A 38 4.42 -6.66 -6.40
CA CYS A 38 5.22 -6.58 -5.20
C CYS A 38 4.82 -5.33 -4.41
N ASP A 39 4.22 -5.54 -3.25
CA ASP A 39 3.73 -4.45 -2.40
C ASP A 39 3.89 -4.76 -0.92
N VAL A 40 3.89 -3.67 -0.15
CA VAL A 40 3.59 -3.70 1.28
C VAL A 40 2.10 -3.50 1.42
N SER A 41 1.42 -4.45 2.03
CA SER A 41 -0.01 -4.40 2.29
C SER A 41 -0.27 -4.08 3.76
N HIS A 42 -1.20 -3.17 4.01
CA HIS A 42 -1.67 -2.72 5.32
C HIS A 42 -3.17 -2.98 5.39
N THR A 43 -3.65 -3.62 6.44
CA THR A 43 -5.08 -3.89 6.61
C THR A 43 -5.58 -3.14 7.82
N LEU A 44 -6.63 -2.36 7.61
CA LEU A 44 -7.41 -1.71 8.66
C LEU A 44 -8.64 -2.56 8.98
N ASP A 45 -8.94 -2.72 10.25
CA ASP A 45 -10.21 -3.23 10.73
C ASP A 45 -11.24 -2.10 10.64
N THR A 46 -12.30 -2.35 9.87
CA THR A 46 -13.40 -1.40 9.66
C THR A 46 -14.73 -1.96 10.18
N SER A 47 -14.71 -3.06 10.92
CA SER A 47 -15.94 -3.69 11.45
C SER A 47 -16.65 -2.85 12.51
N ILE A 48 -15.92 -1.95 13.18
CA ILE A 48 -16.46 -1.03 14.19
C ILE A 48 -16.73 0.35 13.59
N ASP A 49 -15.82 0.84 12.75
CA ASP A 49 -15.92 2.12 12.06
C ASP A 49 -15.77 1.91 10.56
N GLU A 50 -16.88 1.99 9.85
CA GLU A 50 -16.94 1.84 8.40
C GLU A 50 -16.79 3.17 7.64
N SER A 51 -16.55 4.29 8.33
CA SER A 51 -16.54 5.64 7.72
C SER A 51 -15.53 5.79 6.59
N LEU A 52 -14.44 5.01 6.60
CA LEU A 52 -13.48 4.96 5.49
C LEU A 52 -14.16 4.56 4.17
N TRP A 53 -15.05 3.57 4.19
CA TRP A 53 -15.80 3.14 3.03
C TRP A 53 -16.71 4.25 2.51
N ASP A 54 -17.40 4.94 3.41
CA ASP A 54 -18.30 6.03 3.03
C ASP A 54 -17.54 7.20 2.42
N CYS A 55 -16.37 7.54 2.98
CA CYS A 55 -15.47 8.56 2.42
C CYS A 55 -15.02 8.19 1.00
N VAL A 56 -14.56 6.97 0.77
CA VAL A 56 -14.16 6.49 -0.56
C VAL A 56 -15.33 6.56 -1.54
N GLN A 57 -16.52 6.11 -1.13
CA GLN A 57 -17.73 6.14 -1.96
C GLN A 57 -18.20 7.56 -2.28
N ILE A 58 -18.04 8.52 -1.37
CA ILE A 58 -18.29 9.94 -1.64
C ILE A 58 -17.39 10.44 -2.77
N CYS A 59 -16.08 10.18 -2.68
CA CYS A 59 -15.13 10.59 -3.71
C CYS A 59 -15.42 9.91 -5.06
N GLU A 60 -15.90 8.67 -5.04
CA GLU A 60 -16.27 7.93 -6.26
C GLU A 60 -17.57 8.39 -6.89
N ARG A 61 -18.55 8.83 -6.09
CA ARG A 61 -19.72 9.52 -6.62
C ARG A 61 -19.31 10.85 -7.24
N TYR A 62 -18.38 11.57 -6.62
CA TYR A 62 -17.88 12.84 -7.13
C TYR A 62 -17.15 12.68 -8.47
N ILE A 63 -16.21 11.72 -8.60
CA ILE A 63 -15.43 11.56 -9.83
C ILE A 63 -16.28 11.17 -11.04
N LYS A 64 -17.41 10.47 -10.82
CA LYS A 64 -18.36 10.10 -11.89
C LYS A 64 -19.03 11.31 -12.56
N ASN A 65 -19.05 12.48 -11.91
CA ASN A 65 -19.58 13.70 -12.49
C ASN A 65 -18.64 14.33 -13.54
N PHE A 66 -17.40 13.85 -13.65
CA PHE A 66 -16.45 14.30 -14.67
C PHE A 66 -16.73 13.56 -15.98
N LYS A 67 -17.16 14.32 -17.01
CA LYS A 67 -17.51 13.82 -18.35
C LYS A 67 -16.45 12.90 -18.97
N ASP A 68 -15.18 13.13 -18.65
CA ASP A 68 -14.05 12.43 -19.25
C ASP A 68 -13.45 11.32 -18.39
N PHE A 69 -13.96 11.08 -17.19
CA PHE A 69 -13.38 10.09 -16.28
C PHE A 69 -13.49 8.65 -16.84
N ASN A 70 -14.70 8.19 -17.11
CA ASN A 70 -14.98 6.81 -17.55
C ASN A 70 -15.72 6.80 -18.89
N ARG A 71 -15.07 7.35 -19.93
CA ARG A 71 -15.66 7.51 -21.26
C ARG A 71 -16.19 6.21 -21.88
N SER A 72 -15.59 5.07 -21.53
CA SER A 72 -16.01 3.76 -22.03
C SER A 72 -17.10 3.08 -21.20
N GLY A 73 -17.66 3.74 -20.19
CA GLY A 73 -18.75 3.20 -19.37
C GLY A 73 -18.39 1.91 -18.64
N ARG A 74 -17.12 1.77 -18.22
CA ARG A 74 -16.65 0.57 -17.50
C ARG A 74 -17.37 0.40 -16.17
N GLU A 75 -17.60 -0.84 -15.78
CA GLU A 75 -18.11 -1.16 -14.44
C GLU A 75 -17.02 -0.90 -13.39
N ARG A 76 -17.46 -0.70 -12.15
CA ARG A 76 -16.55 -0.59 -11.00
C ARG A 76 -16.03 -1.99 -10.65
N SER A 77 -14.73 -2.11 -10.36
CA SER A 77 -14.12 -3.32 -9.82
C SER A 77 -14.81 -3.76 -8.53
N ARG A 78 -14.97 -5.07 -8.35
CA ARG A 78 -15.49 -5.69 -7.11
C ARG A 78 -14.47 -5.71 -5.98
N TRP A 79 -13.18 -5.56 -6.31
CA TRP A 79 -12.15 -5.46 -5.28
C TRP A 79 -12.37 -4.18 -4.48
N GLN A 80 -12.64 -4.34 -3.18
CA GLN A 80 -12.88 -3.24 -2.25
C GLN A 80 -13.93 -2.24 -2.77
N ASP A 81 -15.08 -2.77 -3.19
CA ASP A 81 -16.25 -1.96 -3.57
C ASP A 81 -17.17 -1.62 -2.39
N GLY A 82 -16.90 -2.18 -1.21
CA GLY A 82 -17.72 -2.06 -0.01
C GLY A 82 -18.86 -3.07 0.08
N SER A 83 -18.83 -4.15 -0.72
CA SER A 83 -19.73 -5.30 -0.54
C SER A 83 -19.40 -6.12 0.72
N ASP A 84 -18.12 -6.19 1.08
CA ASP A 84 -17.64 -6.59 2.41
C ASP A 84 -16.89 -5.41 3.04
N ARG A 85 -17.40 -4.91 4.18
CA ARG A 85 -16.91 -3.71 4.86
C ARG A 85 -16.15 -4.02 6.15
N ARG A 86 -15.83 -5.29 6.45
CA ARG A 86 -15.16 -5.67 7.70
C ARG A 86 -13.69 -5.27 7.77
N SER A 87 -13.03 -5.14 6.63
CA SER A 87 -11.63 -4.72 6.56
C SER A 87 -11.33 -3.97 5.28
N TYR A 88 -10.40 -3.01 5.34
CA TYR A 88 -9.87 -2.31 4.17
C TYR A 88 -8.37 -2.54 4.04
N THR A 89 -7.91 -3.04 2.90
CA THR A 89 -6.47 -3.27 2.61
C THR A 89 -5.92 -2.16 1.72
N ILE A 90 -4.87 -1.51 2.18
CA ILE A 90 -4.15 -0.42 1.52
C ILE A 90 -2.77 -0.94 1.12
N SER A 91 -2.37 -0.76 -0.14
CA SER A 91 -1.09 -1.28 -0.63
C SER A 91 -0.17 -0.16 -1.11
N SER A 92 1.13 -0.28 -0.83
CA SER A 92 2.18 0.57 -1.41
C SER A 92 3.17 -0.28 -2.19
N LYS A 93 3.54 0.16 -3.39
CA LYS A 93 4.39 -0.63 -4.30
C LYS A 93 5.85 -0.62 -3.87
N LEU A 94 6.49 -1.78 -3.93
CA LEU A 94 7.94 -1.93 -3.67
C LEU A 94 8.78 -1.54 -4.89
N PHE A 95 8.23 -1.75 -6.09
CA PHE A 95 8.89 -1.45 -7.36
C PHE A 95 8.00 -0.60 -8.25
N VAL A 96 8.64 0.30 -9.00
CA VAL A 96 8.00 1.12 -10.03
C VAL A 96 8.66 0.87 -11.37
N ARG A 97 7.92 1.11 -12.47
CA ARG A 97 8.49 1.00 -13.81
C ARG A 97 9.61 2.04 -13.96
N LYS A 98 10.73 1.60 -14.53
CA LYS A 98 11.85 2.47 -14.87
C LYS A 98 11.37 3.54 -15.86
N SER A 99 11.47 4.79 -15.45
CA SER A 99 11.30 5.95 -16.30
C SER A 99 12.60 6.76 -16.34
N THR A 100 12.69 7.76 -17.21
CA THR A 100 13.88 8.61 -17.36
C THR A 100 14.16 9.48 -16.13
N LYS A 101 13.19 9.63 -15.22
CA LYS A 101 13.25 10.54 -14.06
C LYS A 101 12.91 9.85 -12.74
N VAL A 102 13.19 8.55 -12.59
CA VAL A 102 12.95 7.92 -11.29
C VAL A 102 13.96 8.44 -10.27
N ALA A 103 13.45 9.03 -9.19
CA ALA A 103 14.26 9.48 -8.07
C ALA A 103 14.99 8.29 -7.43
N LYS A 104 16.17 8.55 -6.85
CA LYS A 104 16.81 7.55 -6.01
C LYS A 104 16.07 7.49 -4.67
N PRO A 105 15.90 6.30 -4.07
CA PRO A 105 15.42 6.17 -2.71
C PRO A 105 16.25 7.03 -1.75
N ASP A 106 15.59 7.72 -0.82
CA ASP A 106 16.20 8.45 0.30
C ASP A 106 16.44 7.56 1.53
N PHE A 107 16.11 6.27 1.41
CA PHE A 107 16.34 5.22 2.39
C PHE A 107 17.31 4.17 1.86
N THR A 108 17.87 3.36 2.75
CA THR A 108 18.67 2.18 2.38
C THR A 108 17.72 1.01 2.10
N PRO A 109 17.58 0.54 0.84
CA PRO A 109 16.66 -0.55 0.54
C PRO A 109 17.14 -1.88 1.10
N HIS A 110 16.21 -2.72 1.55
CA HIS A 110 16.53 -4.08 1.97
C HIS A 110 17.26 -4.85 0.86
N GLU A 111 18.21 -5.71 1.24
CA GLU A 111 19.05 -6.47 0.29
C GLU A 111 18.23 -7.29 -0.71
N TRP A 112 17.07 -7.80 -0.28
CA TRP A 112 16.14 -8.53 -1.14
C TRP A 112 15.68 -7.69 -2.33
N LEU A 113 15.26 -6.44 -2.10
CA LEU A 113 14.81 -5.55 -3.18
C LEU A 113 15.95 -5.30 -4.18
N THR A 114 17.16 -5.07 -3.66
CA THR A 114 18.36 -4.85 -4.46
C THR A 114 18.70 -6.07 -5.32
N ARG A 115 18.71 -7.27 -4.72
CA ARG A 115 18.91 -8.55 -5.43
C ARG A 115 17.86 -8.78 -6.50
N GLY A 116 16.60 -8.50 -6.19
CA GLY A 116 15.50 -8.60 -7.13
C GLY A 116 15.73 -7.73 -8.36
N VAL A 117 16.06 -6.45 -8.15
CA VAL A 117 16.30 -5.51 -9.25
C VAL A 117 17.50 -5.92 -10.09
N GLN A 118 18.59 -6.37 -9.47
CA GLN A 118 19.81 -6.84 -10.15
C GLN A 118 19.59 -8.13 -10.97
N ALA A 119 18.68 -8.99 -10.53
CA ALA A 119 18.37 -10.26 -11.20
C ALA A 119 17.50 -10.10 -12.47
N GLN A 120 17.00 -8.90 -12.76
CA GLN A 120 16.18 -8.65 -13.95
C GLN A 120 17.01 -8.80 -15.23
N LYS A 121 16.51 -9.61 -16.19
CA LYS A 121 17.14 -9.73 -17.53
C LYS A 121 17.15 -8.40 -18.30
N ARG A 122 16.11 -7.60 -18.10
CA ARG A 122 15.97 -6.24 -18.62
C ARG A 122 15.55 -5.35 -17.46
N MET A 123 16.22 -4.22 -17.30
CA MET A 123 15.95 -3.26 -16.23
C MET A 123 14.64 -2.51 -16.48
N GLU A 124 13.50 -3.19 -16.30
CA GLU A 124 12.15 -2.66 -16.52
C GLU A 124 11.58 -2.00 -15.26
N TYR A 125 11.99 -2.48 -14.08
CA TYR A 125 11.57 -1.94 -12.80
C TYR A 125 12.78 -1.48 -11.98
N VAL A 126 12.52 -0.53 -11.10
CA VAL A 126 13.46 -0.03 -10.10
C VAL A 126 12.74 0.02 -8.75
N ILE A 127 13.51 0.12 -7.66
CA ILE A 127 12.95 0.27 -6.31
C ILE A 127 12.12 1.55 -6.27
N ASN A 128 10.93 1.47 -5.69
CA ASN A 128 10.09 2.64 -5.49
C ASN A 128 10.76 3.58 -4.48
N PRO A 129 11.11 4.83 -4.86
CA PRO A 129 11.67 5.78 -3.91
C PRO A 129 10.61 6.31 -2.94
N GLU A 130 9.33 6.22 -3.28
CA GLU A 130 8.21 6.71 -2.46
C GLU A 130 7.60 5.55 -1.67
N ARG A 131 8.07 5.34 -0.44
CA ARG A 131 7.47 4.40 0.52
C ARG A 131 6.72 5.14 1.61
N PRO A 132 5.69 4.52 2.22
CA PRO A 132 5.02 5.14 3.35
C PRO A 132 5.97 5.35 4.53
N LEU A 133 5.75 6.43 5.26
CA LEU A 133 6.46 6.70 6.50
C LEU A 133 5.61 6.20 7.69
N TYR A 134 6.29 5.68 8.71
CA TYR A 134 5.63 5.11 9.88
C TYR A 134 6.11 5.82 11.14
N TYR A 135 5.17 6.24 11.97
CA TYR A 135 5.42 7.05 13.15
C TYR A 135 4.59 6.60 14.36
N ASP A 136 5.05 7.01 15.53
CA ASP A 136 4.33 6.93 16.79
C ASP A 136 4.21 8.34 17.37
N LEU A 137 3.03 8.69 17.90
CA LEU A 137 2.80 9.98 18.53
C LEU A 137 3.07 9.85 20.04
N VAL A 138 4.27 10.24 20.47
CA VAL A 138 4.69 10.16 21.89
C VAL A 138 4.82 11.59 22.43
N ASP A 139 4.10 11.91 23.50
CA ASP A 139 4.11 13.24 24.12
C ASP A 139 3.90 14.39 23.11
N ASN A 140 2.90 14.24 22.23
CA ASN A 140 2.60 15.15 21.12
C ASN A 140 3.72 15.36 20.10
N SER A 141 4.73 14.49 20.08
CA SER A 141 5.85 14.52 19.14
C SER A 141 5.86 13.27 18.27
N LEU A 142 6.07 13.45 16.96
CA LEU A 142 6.20 12.34 16.03
C LEU A 142 7.59 11.70 16.16
N VAL A 143 7.60 10.42 16.55
CA VAL A 143 8.80 9.58 16.60
C VAL A 143 8.72 8.58 15.45
N LYS A 144 9.80 8.35 14.71
CA LYS A 144 9.83 7.29 13.69
C LYS A 144 9.52 5.95 14.37
N LEU A 145 8.66 5.14 13.76
CA LEU A 145 8.20 3.89 14.37
C LEU A 145 9.37 2.96 14.76
N ASP A 146 10.45 2.90 13.96
CA ASP A 146 11.64 2.10 14.28
C ASP A 146 12.33 2.47 15.61
N ASN A 147 12.11 3.70 16.07
CA ASN A 147 12.63 4.24 17.33
C ASN A 147 11.59 4.26 18.46
N ALA A 148 10.38 3.76 18.20
CA ALA A 148 9.29 3.73 19.18
C ALA A 148 9.30 2.45 20.03
N GLU A 149 8.56 2.45 21.14
CA GLU A 149 8.38 1.28 22.00
C GLU A 149 6.88 0.93 22.10
N PRO A 150 6.40 -0.14 21.42
CA PRO A 150 7.14 -1.06 20.56
C PRO A 150 7.45 -0.49 19.16
N PRO A 151 8.52 -0.97 18.49
CA PRO A 151 8.94 -0.48 17.17
C PRO A 151 8.15 -1.11 16.01
N TYR A 152 6.85 -1.31 16.23
CA TYR A 152 5.93 -1.92 15.28
C TYR A 152 4.49 -1.61 15.70
N TYR A 153 3.58 -1.63 14.73
CA TYR A 153 2.15 -1.57 15.02
C TYR A 153 1.60 -2.92 15.46
N ARG A 154 0.66 -2.88 16.40
CA ARG A 154 -0.08 -4.03 16.90
C ARG A 154 -1.51 -3.99 16.37
N ARG A 155 -2.11 -5.17 16.29
CA ARG A 155 -3.55 -5.27 16.02
C ARG A 155 -4.31 -4.53 17.12
N GLY A 156 -5.22 -3.66 16.71
CA GLY A 156 -6.02 -2.82 17.61
C GLY A 156 -5.44 -1.41 17.82
N ASP A 157 -4.21 -1.13 17.38
CA ASP A 157 -3.65 0.23 17.45
C ASP A 157 -4.53 1.19 16.63
N ILE A 158 -4.79 2.38 17.16
CA ILE A 158 -5.48 3.43 16.42
C ILE A 158 -4.42 4.16 15.60
N VAL A 159 -4.66 4.29 14.30
CA VAL A 159 -3.74 4.97 13.39
C VAL A 159 -4.43 6.13 12.69
N TRP A 160 -3.74 7.27 12.65
CA TRP A 160 -3.97 8.30 11.65
C TRP A 160 -3.14 7.97 10.43
N PHE A 161 -3.67 8.24 9.25
CA PHE A 161 -2.92 8.01 8.03
C PHE A 161 -3.23 9.07 6.98
N VAL A 162 -2.19 9.45 6.24
CA VAL A 162 -2.26 10.40 5.15
C VAL A 162 -2.14 9.62 3.85
N PHE A 163 -2.95 9.97 2.86
CA PHE A 163 -3.02 9.22 1.61
C PHE A 163 -3.35 10.09 0.41
N LYS A 164 -3.06 9.57 -0.77
CA LYS A 164 -3.63 10.03 -2.05
C LYS A 164 -4.73 9.05 -2.46
N LEU A 165 -5.86 9.56 -2.92
CA LEU A 165 -6.87 8.73 -3.59
C LEU A 165 -6.66 8.81 -5.08
N THR A 166 -6.44 7.67 -5.73
CA THR A 166 -6.26 7.60 -7.18
C THR A 166 -7.42 6.82 -7.80
N PHE A 167 -7.85 7.24 -8.99
CA PHE A 167 -8.84 6.52 -9.78
C PHE A 167 -8.19 6.03 -11.07
N PHE A 168 -8.39 4.75 -11.37
CA PHE A 168 -7.83 4.12 -12.56
C PHE A 168 -8.96 3.53 -13.39
N VAL A 169 -8.99 3.86 -14.69
CA VAL A 169 -9.89 3.21 -15.65
C VAL A 169 -9.06 2.22 -16.46
N ALA A 170 -9.15 0.94 -16.08
CA ALA A 170 -8.49 -0.14 -16.78
C ALA A 170 -9.33 -0.62 -17.97
N ARG A 171 -8.85 -1.65 -18.66
CA ARG A 171 -9.51 -2.22 -19.84
C ARG A 171 -10.90 -2.80 -19.53
N GLU A 172 -11.03 -3.47 -18.38
CA GLU A 172 -12.22 -4.24 -18.01
C GLU A 172 -13.13 -3.47 -17.04
N ASN A 173 -12.54 -2.87 -16.02
CA ASN A 173 -13.23 -2.13 -14.97
C ASN A 173 -12.47 -0.86 -14.60
N TRP A 174 -13.09 0.01 -13.80
CA TRP A 174 -12.39 1.09 -13.11
C TRP A 174 -12.37 0.82 -11.60
N SER A 175 -11.39 1.37 -10.90
CA SER A 175 -11.26 1.25 -9.45
C SER A 175 -10.77 2.55 -8.83
N SER A 176 -10.98 2.70 -7.54
CA SER A 176 -10.24 3.64 -6.69
C SER A 176 -9.18 2.88 -5.90
N GLU A 177 -8.07 3.54 -5.58
CA GLU A 177 -7.02 3.00 -4.73
C GLU A 177 -6.53 4.09 -3.79
N ILE A 178 -6.46 3.75 -2.50
CA ILE A 178 -5.79 4.57 -1.50
C ILE A 178 -4.29 4.24 -1.60
N VAL A 179 -3.49 5.26 -1.90
CA VAL A 179 -2.03 5.19 -1.88
C VAL A 179 -1.55 5.82 -0.58
N PRO A 180 -1.02 5.03 0.37
CA PRO A 180 -0.62 5.55 1.67
C PRO A 180 0.66 6.35 1.55
N LEU A 181 0.73 7.45 2.29
CA LEU A 181 1.92 8.29 2.41
C LEU A 181 2.53 8.17 3.80
N GLU A 182 1.70 8.20 4.83
CA GLU A 182 2.14 8.20 6.22
C GLU A 182 1.13 7.45 7.09
N PHE A 183 1.63 6.75 8.11
CA PHE A 183 0.84 6.20 9.21
C PHE A 183 1.43 6.70 10.53
N VAL A 184 0.56 7.05 11.47
CA VAL A 184 0.91 7.53 12.80
C VAL A 184 0.04 6.79 13.81
N ARG A 185 0.64 6.01 14.71
CA ARG A 185 -0.06 5.48 15.89
C ARG A 185 -0.36 6.61 16.86
N VAL A 186 -1.58 6.64 17.39
CA VAL A 186 -2.09 7.66 18.33
C VAL A 186 -2.69 7.06 19.59
#